data_AF-A0A7X9PQM7-F1
#
_entry.id   AF-A0A7X9PQM7-F1
#
_cell.length_a   1.000
_cell.length_b   1.000
_cell.length_c   1.000
_cell.angle_alpha   90.00
_cell.angle_beta   90.00
_cell.angle_gamma   90.00
#
_symmetry.space_group_name_H-M   'P 1'
#
loop_
_entity.id
_entity.type
_entity.pdbx_description
1 polymer ?
#
loop_
_entity_poly.entity_id
_entity_poly.type
_entity_poly.pdbx_seq_one_letter_code
_entity_poly.pdbx_strand_id
1 'polypeptide(L)'
;IFLAHALFASEVEGALFVSYLGISLGGIQGGFIAVWRFLCLIVAAVLLTMTTAPSRLVAAIKYFLHPLKFLRVPVEDIAVMITLALRMMPALLLQKKKIERAQIARGGGLRRFGLWVRAKYFLSLVLGVLLGTFRRADELALAMEARAYARGERTSAVELKIRQVDYLAILLFCLMIIIFIALNLFLS
;
A
#
# COMPACT_ATOMS: atom_id res chain seq x y z
N ILE A 1 18.90 -12.49 1.68
CA ILE A 1 18.94 -12.22 0.22
C ILE A 1 20.37 -12.15 -0.26
N PHE A 2 21.21 -11.22 0.23
CA PHE A 2 22.66 -11.18 -0.05
C PHE A 2 23.37 -12.52 0.17
N LEU A 3 23.29 -13.05 1.40
CA LEU A 3 23.89 -14.33 1.78
C LEU A 3 23.33 -15.51 0.98
N ALA A 4 22.08 -15.43 0.53
CA ALA A 4 21.47 -16.48 -0.28
C ALA A 4 21.97 -16.45 -1.73
N HIS A 5 22.11 -15.28 -2.36
CA HIS A 5 22.71 -15.16 -3.70
C HIS A 5 24.22 -15.44 -3.70
N ALA A 6 24.93 -15.03 -2.64
CA ALA A 6 26.34 -15.32 -2.50
C ALA A 6 26.64 -16.82 -2.31
N LEU A 7 25.71 -17.59 -1.70
CA LEU A 7 25.83 -19.05 -1.52
C LEU A 7 25.26 -19.88 -2.68
N PHE A 8 24.16 -19.46 -3.31
CA PHE A 8 23.43 -20.30 -4.30
C PHE A 8 23.71 -19.95 -5.77
N ALA A 9 24.38 -18.83 -6.08
CA ALA A 9 24.78 -18.51 -7.46
C ALA A 9 26.05 -19.27 -7.91
N SER A 10 26.57 -20.19 -7.09
CA SER A 10 27.76 -21.00 -7.38
C SER A 10 27.52 -22.17 -8.35
N GLU A 11 26.29 -22.39 -8.83
CA GLU A 11 25.97 -23.51 -9.73
C GLU A 11 26.16 -23.23 -11.22
N VAL A 12 26.57 -22.03 -11.62
CA VAL A 12 26.82 -21.72 -13.05
C VAL A 12 28.32 -21.47 -13.30
N GLU A 13 28.93 -22.54 -13.83
CA GLU A 13 30.14 -22.61 -14.67
C GLU A 13 31.48 -22.02 -14.17
N GLY A 14 32.40 -22.93 -13.79
CA GLY A 14 33.77 -22.89 -14.34
C GLY A 14 34.87 -22.11 -13.63
N ALA A 15 34.66 -21.53 -12.45
CA ALA A 15 35.72 -20.79 -11.74
C ALA A 15 36.13 -21.43 -10.39
N LEU A 16 37.42 -21.86 -10.33
CA LEU A 16 38.24 -22.33 -9.20
C LEU A 16 37.52 -22.51 -7.84
N PHE A 17 37.21 -23.77 -7.53
CA PHE A 17 36.74 -24.24 -6.24
C PHE A 17 37.77 -23.98 -5.13
N VAL A 18 37.50 -23.03 -4.22
CA VAL A 18 38.13 -23.00 -2.90
C VAL A 18 37.21 -23.72 -1.91
N SER A 19 37.64 -24.93 -1.57
CA SER A 19 36.90 -26.09 -1.03
C SER A 19 36.30 -25.95 0.39
N TYR A 20 35.98 -24.76 0.90
CA TYR A 20 35.29 -24.69 2.21
C TYR A 20 34.25 -23.58 2.40
N LEU A 21 34.15 -22.61 1.48
CA LEU A 21 33.13 -21.55 1.59
C LEU A 21 32.30 -21.30 0.33
N GLY A 22 32.58 -21.94 -0.82
CA GLY A 22 31.71 -21.87 -2.00
C GLY A 22 31.45 -20.45 -2.54
N ILE A 23 32.32 -19.50 -2.24
CA ILE A 23 32.16 -18.10 -2.64
C ILE A 23 32.68 -17.93 -4.07
N SER A 24 31.76 -17.82 -5.03
CA SER A 24 32.07 -17.41 -6.40
C SER A 24 32.04 -15.88 -6.53
N LEU A 25 33.01 -15.30 -7.24
CA LEU A 25 33.05 -13.86 -7.57
C LEU A 25 31.78 -13.41 -8.32
N GLY A 26 31.20 -14.27 -9.16
CA GLY A 26 29.92 -14.01 -9.83
C GLY A 26 28.74 -13.96 -8.85
N GLY A 27 28.76 -14.79 -7.80
CA GLY A 27 27.75 -14.80 -6.75
C GLY A 27 27.79 -13.56 -5.86
N ILE A 28 28.98 -12.99 -5.62
CA ILE A 28 29.12 -11.72 -4.90
C ILE A 28 28.52 -10.57 -5.71
N GLN A 29 28.79 -10.49 -7.02
CA GLN A 29 28.25 -9.44 -7.89
C GLN A 29 26.71 -9.55 -7.99
N GLY A 30 26.18 -10.75 -8.22
CA GLY A 30 24.73 -10.98 -8.27
C GLY A 30 24.05 -10.67 -6.93
N GLY A 31 24.67 -11.06 -5.81
CA GLY A 31 24.18 -10.74 -4.46
C GLY A 31 24.15 -9.24 -4.19
N PHE A 32 25.20 -8.51 -4.59
CA PHE A 32 25.27 -7.06 -4.43
C PHE A 32 24.17 -6.35 -5.22
N ILE A 33 23.97 -6.72 -6.49
CA ILE A 33 22.91 -6.16 -7.35
C ILE A 33 21.52 -6.43 -6.75
N ALA A 34 21.28 -7.64 -6.23
CA ALA A 34 20.01 -7.98 -5.61
C ALA A 34 19.72 -7.10 -4.38
N VAL A 35 20.71 -6.95 -3.47
CA VAL A 35 20.57 -6.09 -2.28
C VAL A 35 20.33 -4.64 -2.68
N TRP A 36 21.09 -4.12 -3.63
CA TRP A 36 20.95 -2.75 -4.11
C TRP A 36 19.54 -2.51 -4.66
N ARG A 37 19.01 -3.42 -5.48
CA ARG A 37 17.64 -3.35 -6.01
C ARG A 37 16.59 -3.33 -4.91
N PHE A 38 16.70 -4.22 -3.92
CA PHE A 38 15.78 -4.25 -2.79
C PHE A 38 15.84 -2.95 -1.97
N LEU A 39 17.05 -2.43 -1.73
CA LEU A 39 17.23 -1.16 -1.02
C LEU A 39 16.55 -0.02 -1.79
N CYS A 40 16.77 0.10 -3.10
CA CYS A 40 16.12 1.10 -3.94
C CYS A 40 14.59 1.00 -3.88
N LEU A 41 14.02 -0.21 -3.95
CA LEU A 41 12.56 -0.42 -3.83
C LEU A 41 12.01 0.04 -2.48
N ILE A 42 12.70 -0.30 -1.39
CA ILE A 42 12.26 0.09 -0.04
C ILE A 42 12.33 1.61 0.11
N VAL A 43 13.45 2.25 -0.30
CA VAL A 43 13.61 3.71 -0.22
C VAL A 43 12.53 4.41 -1.05
N ALA A 44 12.26 3.94 -2.27
CA ALA A 44 11.21 4.49 -3.12
C ALA A 44 9.81 4.36 -2.45
N ALA A 45 9.50 3.20 -1.87
CA ALA A 45 8.23 2.98 -1.18
C ALA A 45 8.08 3.91 0.05
N VAL A 46 9.13 4.07 0.84
CA VAL A 46 9.14 4.97 2.01
C VAL A 46 8.96 6.43 1.59
N LEU A 47 9.69 6.88 0.56
CA LEU A 47 9.56 8.23 0.02
C LEU A 47 8.13 8.49 -0.48
N LEU A 48 7.56 7.56 -1.26
CA LEU A 48 6.20 7.68 -1.76
C LEU A 48 5.19 7.78 -0.60
N THR A 49 5.34 6.93 0.42
CA THR A 49 4.44 6.87 1.58
C THR A 49 4.55 8.12 2.46
N MET A 50 5.75 8.66 2.66
CA MET A 50 5.98 9.85 3.50
C MET A 50 5.61 11.16 2.80
N THR A 51 5.82 11.26 1.49
CA THR A 51 5.61 12.51 0.74
C THR A 51 4.19 12.66 0.19
N THR A 52 3.42 11.56 0.09
CA THR A 52 2.10 11.56 -0.55
C THR A 52 0.98 11.34 0.47
N ALA A 53 0.06 12.31 0.56
CA ALA A 53 -1.14 12.15 1.38
C ALA A 53 -2.06 11.03 0.84
N PRO A 54 -2.71 10.22 1.69
CA PRO A 54 -3.59 9.14 1.26
C PRO A 54 -4.74 9.60 0.35
N SER A 55 -5.25 10.81 0.55
CA SER A 55 -6.28 11.40 -0.31
C SER A 55 -5.81 11.62 -1.75
N ARG A 56 -4.53 11.99 -1.95
CA ARG A 56 -3.94 12.14 -3.28
C ARG A 56 -3.73 10.80 -3.96
N LEU A 57 -3.41 9.74 -3.20
CA LEU A 57 -3.32 8.38 -3.73
C LEU A 57 -4.67 7.92 -4.29
N VAL A 58 -5.78 8.20 -3.63
CA VAL A 58 -7.12 7.86 -4.16
C VAL A 58 -7.43 8.61 -5.45
N ALA A 59 -7.08 9.90 -5.51
CA ALA A 59 -7.25 10.68 -6.74
C ALA A 59 -6.42 10.07 -7.89
N ALA A 60 -5.18 9.65 -7.62
CA ALA A 60 -4.34 8.97 -8.60
C ALA A 60 -4.94 7.62 -9.04
N ILE A 61 -5.43 6.80 -8.09
CA ILE A 61 -6.12 5.54 -8.40
C ILE A 61 -7.34 5.80 -9.29
N LYS A 62 -8.15 6.83 -8.99
CA LYS A 62 -9.28 7.24 -9.84
C LYS A 62 -8.82 7.57 -11.26
N TYR A 63 -7.72 8.31 -11.40
CA TYR A 63 -7.14 8.64 -12.72
C TYR A 63 -6.74 7.37 -13.48
N PHE A 64 -6.06 6.42 -12.83
CA PHE A 64 -5.69 5.13 -13.45
C PHE A 64 -6.89 4.23 -13.76
N LEU A 65 -7.98 4.35 -13.01
CA LEU A 65 -9.23 3.61 -13.26
C LEU A 65 -10.11 4.28 -14.34
N HIS A 66 -9.90 5.54 -14.66
CA HIS A 66 -10.66 6.25 -15.69
C HIS A 66 -10.75 5.51 -17.06
N PRO A 67 -9.68 4.90 -17.62
CA PRO A 67 -9.79 4.12 -18.85
C PRO A 67 -10.73 2.90 -18.74
N LEU A 68 -10.98 2.37 -17.54
CA LEU A 68 -11.95 1.28 -17.36
C LEU A 68 -13.41 1.77 -17.53
N LYS A 69 -13.67 3.08 -17.62
CA LYS A 69 -14.99 3.62 -17.96
C LYS A 69 -15.45 3.14 -19.35
N PHE A 70 -14.52 2.88 -20.28
CA PHE A 70 -14.84 2.28 -21.58
C PHE A 70 -15.42 0.86 -21.47
N LEU A 71 -15.07 0.12 -20.41
CA LEU A 71 -15.62 -1.20 -20.08
C LEU A 71 -16.91 -1.12 -19.25
N ARG A 72 -17.54 0.06 -19.15
CA ARG A 72 -18.76 0.33 -18.36
C ARG A 72 -18.59 0.10 -16.85
N VAL A 73 -17.36 0.19 -16.33
CA VAL A 73 -17.09 0.13 -14.89
C VAL A 73 -17.45 1.48 -14.24
N PRO A 74 -18.19 1.50 -13.11
CA PRO A 74 -18.59 2.75 -12.43
C PRO A 74 -17.43 3.32 -11.59
N VAL A 75 -16.47 3.97 -12.26
CA VAL A 75 -15.24 4.52 -11.65
C VAL A 75 -15.55 5.58 -10.58
N GLU A 76 -16.56 6.41 -10.81
CA GLU A 76 -16.96 7.50 -9.93
C GLU A 76 -17.47 6.97 -8.57
N ASP A 77 -18.28 5.92 -8.58
CA ASP A 77 -18.80 5.28 -7.37
C ASP A 77 -17.67 4.58 -6.58
N ILE A 78 -16.77 3.88 -7.29
CA ILE A 78 -15.61 3.24 -6.67
C ILE A 78 -14.72 4.27 -5.98
N ALA A 79 -14.48 5.42 -6.61
CA ALA A 79 -13.68 6.49 -6.01
C ALA A 79 -14.32 7.05 -4.73
N VAL A 80 -15.64 7.19 -4.68
CA VAL A 80 -16.38 7.58 -3.47
C VAL A 80 -16.26 6.52 -2.38
N MET A 81 -16.41 5.24 -2.73
CA MET A 81 -16.26 4.13 -1.77
C MET A 81 -14.84 4.11 -1.16
N ILE A 82 -13.79 4.27 -1.96
CA ILE A 82 -12.40 4.30 -1.47
C ILE A 82 -12.16 5.51 -0.58
N THR A 83 -12.62 6.70 -0.99
CA THR A 83 -12.45 7.94 -0.23
C THR A 83 -13.15 7.84 1.14
N LEU A 84 -14.36 7.27 1.14
CA LEU A 84 -15.10 7.02 2.36
C LEU A 84 -14.39 5.99 3.25
N ALA A 85 -13.92 4.88 2.68
CA ALA A 85 -13.19 3.85 3.43
C ALA A 85 -11.94 4.42 4.12
N LEU A 86 -11.16 5.25 3.41
CA LEU A 86 -10.00 5.91 4.01
C LEU A 86 -10.37 6.88 5.12
N ARG A 87 -11.48 7.63 4.97
CA ARG A 87 -11.98 8.52 6.03
C ARG A 87 -12.52 7.74 7.23
N MET A 88 -13.12 6.57 7.01
CA MET A 88 -13.65 5.71 8.07
C MET A 88 -12.54 5.01 8.86
N MET A 89 -11.37 4.75 8.26
CA MET A 89 -10.25 4.07 8.92
C MET A 89 -9.81 4.74 10.24
N PRO A 90 -9.58 6.06 10.33
CA PRO A 90 -9.33 6.74 11.60
C PRO A 90 -10.44 6.55 12.64
N ALA A 91 -11.70 6.68 12.22
CA ALA A 91 -12.86 6.55 13.11
C ALA A 91 -13.04 5.12 13.63
N LEU A 92 -12.75 4.12 12.79
CA LEU A 92 -12.70 2.70 13.12
C LEU A 92 -11.63 2.41 14.18
N LEU A 93 -10.42 2.94 14.01
CA LEU A 93 -9.33 2.76 14.97
C LEU A 93 -9.67 3.38 16.34
N LEU A 94 -10.29 4.56 16.35
CA LEU A 94 -10.75 5.20 17.58
C LEU A 94 -11.86 4.39 18.27
N GLN A 95 -12.82 3.88 17.50
CA GLN A 95 -13.89 3.03 18.02
C GLN A 95 -13.33 1.73 18.59
N LYS A 96 -12.41 1.07 17.87
CA LYS A 96 -11.69 -0.12 18.35
C LYS A 96 -11.01 0.16 19.69
N LYS A 97 -10.25 1.26 19.79
CA LYS A 97 -9.58 1.66 21.05
C LYS A 97 -10.58 1.94 22.18
N LYS A 98 -11.71 2.57 21.89
CA LYS A 98 -12.76 2.86 22.88
C LYS A 98 -13.38 1.57 23.43
N ILE A 99 -13.74 0.65 22.54
CA ILE A 99 -14.33 -0.64 22.92
C ILE A 99 -13.30 -1.47 23.69
N GLU A 100 -12.06 -1.55 23.20
CA GLU A 100 -10.96 -2.25 23.88
C GLU A 100 -10.75 -1.74 25.30
N ARG A 101 -10.69 -0.43 25.52
CA ARG A 101 -10.58 0.17 26.86
C ARG A 101 -11.78 -0.16 27.75
N ALA A 102 -12.99 -0.10 27.21
CA ALA A 102 -14.21 -0.46 27.96
C ALA A 102 -14.22 -1.94 28.36
N GLN A 103 -13.75 -2.83 27.49
CA GLN A 103 -13.65 -4.25 27.78
C GLN A 103 -12.57 -4.55 28.83
N ILE A 104 -11.43 -3.84 28.79
CA ILE A 104 -10.39 -3.93 29.82
C ILE A 104 -10.94 -3.50 31.18
N ALA A 105 -11.71 -2.41 31.25
CA ALA A 105 -12.36 -1.96 32.48
C ALA A 105 -13.36 -2.97 33.05
N ARG A 106 -13.98 -3.80 32.19
CA ARG A 106 -14.89 -4.90 32.58
C ARG A 106 -14.16 -6.21 32.92
N GLY A 107 -12.83 -6.17 33.10
CA GLY A 107 -12.02 -7.33 33.46
C GLY A 107 -11.51 -8.17 32.27
N GLY A 108 -11.76 -7.74 31.02
CA GLY A 108 -11.29 -8.40 29.81
C GLY A 108 -9.83 -8.08 29.47
N GLY A 109 -8.87 -8.52 30.29
CA GLY A 109 -7.44 -8.31 30.03
C GLY A 109 -6.79 -9.43 29.21
N LEU A 110 -6.28 -9.14 28.00
CA LEU A 110 -5.65 -10.11 27.06
C LEU A 110 -4.40 -10.87 27.59
N ARG A 111 -3.88 -10.52 28.77
CA ARG A 111 -2.54 -10.92 29.22
C ARG A 111 -2.47 -12.27 29.96
N ARG A 112 -3.58 -12.81 30.48
CA ARG A 112 -3.57 -14.06 31.28
C ARG A 112 -4.49 -15.18 30.78
N PHE A 113 -5.01 -15.07 29.56
CA PHE A 113 -6.02 -15.99 29.04
C PHE A 113 -5.49 -16.92 27.95
N GLY A 114 -5.92 -18.20 27.99
CA GLY A 114 -5.66 -19.19 26.95
C GLY A 114 -6.29 -18.82 25.59
N LEU A 115 -5.88 -19.53 24.53
CA LEU A 115 -6.27 -19.25 23.13
C LEU A 115 -7.79 -19.12 22.94
N TRP A 116 -8.58 -20.00 23.56
CA TRP A 116 -10.05 -19.99 23.49
C TRP A 116 -10.69 -18.71 24.02
N VAL A 117 -10.20 -18.20 25.15
CA VAL A 117 -10.74 -16.99 25.77
C VAL A 117 -10.32 -15.75 24.98
N ARG A 118 -9.12 -15.76 24.37
CA ARG A 118 -8.70 -14.73 23.40
C ARG A 118 -9.61 -14.68 22.18
N ALA A 119 -9.98 -15.83 21.63
CA ALA A 119 -10.89 -15.89 20.48
C ALA A 119 -12.27 -15.31 20.82
N LYS A 120 -12.84 -15.66 21.97
CA LYS A 120 -14.13 -15.11 22.44
C LYS A 120 -14.07 -13.59 22.64
N TYR A 121 -12.98 -13.09 23.20
CA TYR A 121 -12.76 -11.66 23.36
C TYR A 121 -12.65 -10.94 22.01
N PHE A 122 -11.89 -11.50 21.08
CA PHE A 122 -11.75 -10.95 19.73
C PHE A 122 -13.10 -10.90 19.01
N LEU A 123 -13.91 -11.95 19.11
CA LEU A 123 -15.25 -11.99 18.53
C LEU A 123 -16.15 -10.87 19.11
N SER A 124 -16.12 -10.65 20.43
CA SER A 124 -16.86 -9.56 21.08
C SER A 124 -16.40 -8.18 20.61
N LEU A 125 -15.08 -7.97 20.45
CA LEU A 125 -14.54 -6.74 19.87
C LEU A 125 -15.02 -6.51 18.44
N VAL A 126 -14.92 -7.53 17.58
CA VAL A 126 -15.33 -7.46 16.18
C VAL A 126 -16.81 -7.12 16.08
N LEU A 127 -17.68 -7.80 16.83
CA LEU A 127 -19.11 -7.52 16.85
C LEU A 127 -19.41 -6.08 17.31
N GLY A 128 -18.72 -5.59 18.34
CA GLY A 128 -18.91 -4.22 18.82
C GLY A 128 -18.45 -3.16 17.81
N VAL A 129 -17.36 -3.42 17.09
CA VAL A 129 -16.91 -2.52 16.01
C VAL A 129 -17.90 -2.56 14.85
N LEU A 130 -18.31 -3.76 14.43
CA LEU A 130 -19.17 -4.00 13.27
C LEU A 130 -20.58 -3.40 13.43
N LEU A 131 -21.19 -3.55 14.61
CA LEU A 131 -22.48 -2.91 14.90
C LEU A 131 -22.38 -1.38 14.86
N GLY A 132 -21.30 -0.81 15.39
CA GLY A 132 -21.11 0.64 15.34
C GLY A 132 -20.74 1.15 13.94
N THR A 133 -20.14 0.33 13.09
CA THR A 133 -19.89 0.68 11.69
C THR A 133 -21.15 0.69 10.86
N PHE A 134 -22.08 -0.24 11.08
CA PHE A 134 -23.36 -0.24 10.37
C PHE A 134 -24.20 0.98 10.72
N ARG A 135 -24.32 1.31 12.01
CA ARG A 135 -25.01 2.54 12.43
C ARG A 135 -24.44 3.80 11.78
N ARG A 136 -23.11 3.91 11.72
CA ARG A 136 -22.44 5.02 11.04
C ARG A 136 -22.66 5.01 9.54
N ALA A 137 -22.75 3.85 8.92
CA ALA A 137 -23.06 3.73 7.50
C ALA A 137 -24.48 4.20 7.22
N ASP A 138 -25.45 3.84 8.07
CA ASP A 138 -26.85 4.28 7.96
C ASP A 138 -26.97 5.80 8.16
N GLU A 139 -26.33 6.35 9.21
CA GLU A 139 -26.27 7.79 9.47
C GLU A 139 -25.65 8.55 8.29
N LEU A 140 -24.59 8.00 7.69
CA LEU A 140 -23.93 8.59 6.53
C LEU A 140 -24.82 8.52 5.29
N ALA A 141 -25.48 7.39 5.03
CA ALA A 141 -26.38 7.24 3.90
C ALA A 141 -27.53 8.25 3.97
N LEU A 142 -28.19 8.36 5.12
CA LEU A 142 -29.22 9.37 5.38
C LEU A 142 -28.68 10.80 5.19
N ALA A 143 -27.48 11.09 5.71
CA ALA A 143 -26.86 12.41 5.53
C ALA A 143 -26.49 12.70 4.06
N MET A 144 -26.13 11.69 3.28
CA MET A 144 -25.86 11.81 1.85
C MET A 144 -27.16 12.06 1.07
N GLU A 145 -28.23 11.33 1.38
CA GLU A 145 -29.57 11.55 0.80
C GLU A 145 -30.10 12.95 1.11
N ALA A 146 -29.99 13.41 2.36
CA ALA A 146 -30.40 14.75 2.78
C ALA A 146 -29.62 15.88 2.05
N ARG A 147 -28.40 15.59 1.57
CA ARG A 147 -27.59 16.51 0.74
C ARG A 147 -27.84 16.33 -0.76
N ALA A 148 -28.90 15.62 -1.14
CA ALA A 148 -29.26 15.31 -2.52
C ALA A 148 -28.15 14.58 -3.30
N TYR A 149 -27.43 13.66 -2.63
CA TYR A 149 -26.44 12.84 -3.31
C TYR A 149 -27.12 11.84 -4.27
N ALA A 150 -26.97 12.02 -5.59
CA ALA A 150 -27.52 11.12 -6.62
C ALA A 150 -26.43 10.45 -7.47
N ARG A 151 -26.52 9.17 -7.85
CA ARG A 151 -25.52 8.52 -8.74
C ARG A 151 -25.42 9.24 -10.10
N GLY A 152 -24.21 9.39 -10.67
CA GLY A 152 -24.00 10.01 -11.97
C GLY A 152 -22.64 10.69 -12.15
N GLU A 153 -22.47 11.39 -13.27
CA GLU A 153 -21.28 12.19 -13.55
C GLU A 153 -21.18 13.36 -12.56
N ARG A 154 -19.98 13.58 -12.02
CA ARG A 154 -19.74 14.50 -10.90
C ARG A 154 -18.50 15.34 -11.12
N THR A 155 -18.60 16.59 -10.70
CA THR A 155 -17.44 17.44 -10.48
C THR A 155 -16.69 16.97 -9.23
N SER A 156 -15.35 16.94 -9.30
CA SER A 156 -14.51 16.54 -8.18
C SER A 156 -13.90 17.77 -7.53
N ALA A 157 -14.09 17.93 -6.22
CA ALA A 157 -13.49 19.04 -5.47
C ALA A 157 -11.95 18.93 -5.35
N VAL A 158 -11.40 17.73 -5.55
CA VAL A 158 -9.95 17.48 -5.59
C VAL A 158 -9.57 17.22 -7.03
N GLU A 159 -9.02 18.25 -7.67
CA GLU A 159 -8.46 18.15 -9.02
C GLU A 159 -6.94 17.96 -8.94
N LEU A 160 -6.44 16.95 -9.65
CA LEU A 160 -5.01 16.75 -9.88
C LEU A 160 -4.57 17.79 -10.93
N LYS A 161 -3.95 18.87 -10.49
CA LYS A 161 -3.36 19.87 -11.39
C LYS A 161 -1.88 19.57 -11.57
N ILE A 162 -1.48 19.31 -12.80
CA ILE A 162 -0.07 19.12 -13.17
C ILE A 162 0.62 20.47 -13.04
N ARG A 163 1.65 20.53 -12.21
CA ARG A 163 2.48 21.73 -12.02
C ARG A 163 3.69 21.66 -12.96
N GLN A 164 4.31 22.82 -13.23
CA GLN A 164 5.56 22.89 -14.02
C GLN A 164 6.69 22.00 -13.47
N VAL A 165 6.73 21.82 -12.15
CA VAL A 165 7.68 20.91 -11.49
C VAL A 165 7.42 19.44 -11.87
N ASP A 166 6.16 19.06 -12.08
CA ASP A 166 5.80 17.70 -12.46
C ASP A 166 6.29 17.38 -13.88
N TYR A 167 6.23 18.36 -14.80
CA TYR A 167 6.79 18.21 -16.15
C TYR A 167 8.32 18.01 -16.12
N LEU A 168 9.02 18.78 -15.29
CA LEU A 168 10.48 18.61 -15.12
C LEU A 168 10.81 17.23 -14.51
N ALA A 169 10.03 16.79 -13.52
CA ALA A 169 10.20 15.47 -12.91
C ALA A 169 9.96 14.34 -13.92
N ILE A 170 8.91 14.44 -14.75
CA ILE A 170 8.62 13.48 -15.82
C ILE A 170 9.77 13.44 -16.84
N LEU A 171 10.27 14.60 -17.27
CA LEU A 171 11.39 14.69 -18.21
C LEU A 171 12.66 14.01 -17.66
N LEU A 172 13.05 14.32 -16.42
CA LEU A 172 14.20 13.72 -15.76
C LEU A 172 14.03 12.20 -15.59
N PHE A 173 12.82 11.74 -15.26
CA PHE A 173 12.53 10.33 -15.10
C PHE A 173 12.62 9.57 -16.44
N CYS A 174 12.08 10.14 -17.52
CA CYS A 174 12.21 9.59 -18.87
C CYS A 174 13.68 9.53 -19.32
N LEU A 175 14.46 10.59 -19.09
CA LEU A 175 15.90 10.60 -19.40
C LEU A 175 16.65 9.52 -18.63
N MET A 176 16.36 9.36 -17.33
CA MET A 176 16.98 8.32 -16.50
C MET A 176 16.68 6.91 -17.05
N ILE A 177 15.43 6.65 -17.47
CA ILE A 177 15.05 5.36 -18.08
C ILE A 177 15.77 5.14 -19.40
N ILE A 178 15.84 6.15 -20.27
CA ILE A 178 16.53 6.04 -21.57
C ILE A 178 18.02 5.75 -21.37
N ILE A 179 18.67 6.46 -20.45
CA ILE A 179 20.08 6.23 -20.10
C ILE A 179 20.28 4.81 -19.56
N PHE A 180 19.39 4.35 -18.68
CA PHE A 180 19.45 2.99 -18.15
C PHE A 180 19.29 1.92 -19.23
N ILE A 181 18.35 2.09 -20.17
CA ILE A 181 18.15 1.18 -21.30
C ILE A 181 19.36 1.21 -22.22
N ALA A 182 19.92 2.39 -22.53
CA ALA A 182 21.10 2.53 -23.39
C ALA A 182 22.34 1.87 -22.77
N LEU A 183 22.56 2.04 -21.46
CA LEU A 183 23.63 1.35 -20.72
C LEU A 183 23.43 -0.16 -20.72
N ASN A 184 22.21 -0.65 -20.51
CA ASN A 184 21.92 -2.08 -20.55
C ASN A 184 22.14 -2.68 -21.95
N LEU A 185 21.75 -1.94 -23.01
CA LEU A 185 21.97 -2.36 -24.39
C LEU A 185 23.46 -2.32 -24.80
N PHE A 186 24.26 -1.45 -24.20
CA PHE A 186 25.71 -1.34 -24.46
C PHE A 186 26.55 -2.32 -23.63
N LEU A 187 26.05 -2.76 -22.46
CA LEU A 187 26.70 -3.78 -21.61
C LEU A 187 26.27 -5.23 -21.94
N SER A 188 25.18 -5.41 -22.70
CA SER A 188 24.72 -6.69 -23.26
C SER A 188 25.41 -6.98 -24.58
#